data_AF-A0A832V387-F1
#
_entry.id   AF-A0A832V387-F1
#
_cell.length_a   1.000
_cell.length_b   1.000
_cell.length_c   1.000
_cell.angle_alpha   90.00
_cell.angle_beta   90.00
_cell.angle_gamma   90.00
#
_symmetry.space_group_name_H-M   'P 1'
#
loop_
_entity.id
_entity.type
_entity.pdbx_description
1 polymer ?
#
loop_
_entity_poly.entity_id
_entity_poly.type
_entity_poly.pdbx_seq_one_letter_code
_entity_poly.pdbx_strand_id
1 'polypeptide(L)'
;MAKAKRYKAQLPLTKDTLKYLAVTVAALIFIAYIITTTRFTLRDFGIVVGFILIGAAARFPERFMPVALGIELISVFTIVSSIRYGSLVGAIVGAAAFTLSGYFTIERPQDVLVAALGFIGIAYFAPLSYAFFAQNLGLTAIALTVGYDVFTGFFYFFMGYGIVSVVRFSVVHIIANYLIIIYLGAKLLGI
;
A
#
# COMPACT_ATOMS: atom_id res chain seq x y z
N MET A 1 1.83 15.57 27.54
CA MET A 1 2.61 15.70 26.29
C MET A 1 3.78 14.71 26.31
N ALA A 2 3.60 13.51 25.76
CA ALA A 2 4.69 12.55 25.65
C ALA A 2 5.58 12.94 24.46
N LYS A 3 6.81 13.37 24.71
CA LYS A 3 7.83 13.57 23.67
C LYS A 3 8.04 12.25 22.94
N ALA A 4 7.64 12.18 21.68
CA ALA A 4 8.02 11.09 20.80
C ALA A 4 9.54 10.98 20.79
N LYS A 5 10.09 9.93 21.42
CA LYS A 5 11.51 9.58 21.29
C LYS A 5 11.79 9.45 19.79
N ARG A 6 12.55 10.40 19.23
CA ARG A 6 13.11 10.27 17.89
C ARG A 6 13.94 9.00 17.90
N TYR A 7 13.41 7.94 17.32
CA TYR A 7 14.17 6.72 17.05
C TYR A 7 15.31 7.15 16.14
N LYS A 8 16.55 7.09 16.65
CA LYS A 8 17.73 7.22 15.80
C LYS A 8 17.59 6.13 14.74
N ALA A 9 17.55 6.52 13.47
CA ALA A 9 17.67 5.60 12.36
C ALA A 9 19.06 4.95 12.43
N GLN A 10 19.20 3.95 13.30
CA GLN A 10 20.21 2.94 13.13
C GLN A 10 19.77 2.20 11.86
N LEU A 11 20.60 2.21 10.82
CA LEU A 11 20.59 1.14 9.86
C LEU A 11 21.32 -0.02 10.55
N PRO A 12 20.63 -1.01 11.13
CA PRO A 12 21.34 -2.17 11.58
C PRO A 12 21.35 -3.09 10.34
N LEU A 13 22.47 -3.13 9.63
CA LEU A 13 22.81 -4.31 8.83
C LEU A 13 23.04 -5.44 9.84
N THR A 14 21.96 -5.96 10.43
CA THR A 14 21.96 -7.02 11.43
C THR A 14 21.17 -8.21 10.89
N LYS A 15 21.17 -9.32 11.64
CA LYS A 15 20.44 -10.56 11.31
C LYS A 15 18.96 -10.35 10.94
N ASP A 16 18.34 -9.24 11.35
CA ASP A 16 16.98 -8.90 10.97
C ASP A 16 16.88 -8.51 9.48
N THR A 17 17.88 -7.83 8.91
CA THR A 17 17.94 -7.52 7.47
C THR A 17 17.93 -8.78 6.61
N LEU A 18 18.53 -9.88 7.07
CA LEU A 18 18.51 -11.18 6.39
C LEU A 18 17.13 -11.84 6.41
N LYS A 19 16.38 -11.72 7.51
CA LYS A 19 14.99 -12.21 7.58
C LYS A 19 14.08 -11.44 6.63
N TYR A 20 14.28 -10.13 6.60
CA TYR A 20 13.60 -9.21 5.69
C TYR A 20 13.90 -9.49 4.22
N LEU A 21 15.18 -9.72 3.88
CA LEU A 21 15.61 -10.16 2.56
C LEU A 21 14.97 -11.50 2.17
N ALA A 22 14.92 -12.47 3.09
CA ALA A 22 14.30 -13.76 2.84
C ALA A 22 12.79 -13.64 2.56
N VAL A 23 12.08 -12.76 3.27
CA VAL A 23 10.66 -12.46 3.01
C VAL A 23 10.48 -11.77 1.66
N THR A 24 11.35 -10.82 1.29
CA THR A 24 11.32 -10.17 -0.02
C THR A 24 11.61 -11.16 -1.15
N VAL A 25 12.58 -12.04 -0.99
CA VAL A 25 12.91 -13.10 -1.95
C VAL A 25 11.75 -14.10 -2.07
N ALA A 26 11.14 -14.51 -0.95
CA ALA A 26 9.96 -15.39 -0.97
C ALA A 26 8.76 -14.72 -1.67
N ALA A 27 8.54 -13.43 -1.44
CA ALA A 27 7.51 -12.66 -2.15
C ALA A 27 7.80 -12.59 -3.66
N LEU A 28 9.04 -12.35 -4.06
CA LEU A 28 9.45 -12.35 -5.48
C LEU A 28 9.31 -13.73 -6.14
N ILE A 29 9.64 -14.82 -5.43
CA ILE A 29 9.42 -16.19 -5.90
C ILE A 29 7.93 -16.49 -6.02
N PHE A 30 7.11 -16.03 -5.09
CA PHE A 30 5.66 -16.19 -5.13
C PHE A 30 5.02 -15.40 -6.29
N ILE A 31 5.52 -14.18 -6.55
CA ILE A 31 5.17 -13.39 -7.74
C ILE A 31 5.54 -14.15 -9.02
N ALA A 32 6.75 -14.70 -9.09
CA ALA A 32 7.21 -15.50 -10.23
C ALA A 32 6.34 -16.75 -10.44
N TYR A 33 5.93 -17.42 -9.36
CA TYR A 33 5.02 -18.56 -9.40
C TYR A 33 3.65 -18.18 -9.96
N ILE A 34 3.08 -17.04 -9.56
CA ILE A 34 1.83 -16.52 -10.13
C ILE A 34 1.98 -16.28 -11.63
N ILE A 35 3.10 -15.70 -12.09
CA ILE A 35 3.36 -15.49 -13.52
C ILE A 35 3.41 -16.80 -14.28
N THR A 36 4.01 -17.84 -13.71
CA THR A 36 4.07 -19.16 -14.37
C THR A 36 2.73 -19.89 -14.40
N THR A 37 1.81 -19.55 -13.50
CA THR A 37 0.50 -20.22 -13.35
C THR A 37 -0.67 -19.42 -13.93
N THR A 38 -0.45 -18.15 -14.28
CA THR A 38 -1.44 -17.26 -14.90
C THR A 38 -0.93 -16.79 -16.26
N ARG A 39 -1.82 -16.42 -17.20
CA ARG A 39 -1.46 -16.00 -18.57
C ARG A 39 -0.80 -14.60 -18.64
N PHE A 40 0.15 -14.32 -17.75
CA PHE A 40 0.83 -13.04 -17.66
C PHE A 40 1.91 -12.89 -18.74
N THR A 41 1.98 -11.72 -19.38
CA THR A 41 3.08 -11.41 -20.29
C THR A 41 4.29 -10.84 -19.53
N LEU A 42 5.49 -10.91 -20.11
CA LEU A 42 6.69 -10.28 -19.54
C LEU A 42 6.50 -8.76 -19.32
N ARG A 43 5.68 -8.13 -20.17
CA ARG A 43 5.31 -6.72 -20.03
C ARG A 43 4.49 -6.47 -18.77
N ASP A 44 3.50 -7.32 -18.49
CA ASP A 44 2.66 -7.18 -17.29
C ASP A 44 3.49 -7.36 -16.01
N PHE A 45 4.45 -8.29 -16.02
CA PHE A 45 5.41 -8.41 -14.94
C PHE A 45 6.23 -7.13 -14.72
N GLY A 46 6.77 -6.56 -15.80
CA GLY A 46 7.50 -5.29 -15.74
C GLY A 46 6.66 -4.15 -15.17
N ILE A 47 5.37 -4.11 -15.49
CA ILE A 47 4.43 -3.12 -14.94
C ILE A 47 4.22 -3.34 -13.43
N VAL A 48 3.98 -4.58 -13.00
CA VAL A 48 3.79 -4.93 -11.58
C VAL A 48 5.03 -4.57 -10.75
N VAL A 49 6.22 -4.95 -11.23
CA VAL A 49 7.49 -4.58 -10.57
C VAL A 49 7.67 -3.07 -10.55
N GLY A 50 7.37 -2.39 -11.66
CA GLY A 50 7.41 -0.93 -11.75
C GLY A 50 6.50 -0.27 -10.72
N PHE A 51 5.27 -0.73 -10.56
CA PHE A 51 4.34 -0.25 -9.54
C PHE A 51 4.88 -0.44 -8.12
N ILE A 52 5.47 -1.60 -7.81
CA ILE A 52 6.07 -1.86 -6.49
C ILE A 52 7.21 -0.86 -6.22
N LEU A 53 8.14 -0.72 -7.16
CA LEU A 53 9.33 0.12 -6.99
C LEU A 53 8.97 1.61 -6.95
N ILE A 54 8.08 2.07 -7.82
CA ILE A 54 7.64 3.48 -7.85
C ILE A 54 6.84 3.79 -6.57
N GLY A 55 5.91 2.91 -6.17
CA GLY A 55 5.15 3.07 -4.94
C GLY A 55 6.06 3.13 -3.71
N ALA A 56 7.04 2.24 -3.62
CA ALA A 56 8.01 2.26 -2.52
C ALA A 56 8.89 3.52 -2.54
N ALA A 57 9.37 3.94 -3.71
CA ALA A 57 10.20 5.13 -3.88
C ALA A 57 9.45 6.43 -3.58
N ALA A 58 8.15 6.50 -3.87
CA ALA A 58 7.30 7.67 -3.60
C ALA A 58 7.18 7.98 -2.10
N ARG A 59 7.42 6.99 -1.24
CA ARG A 59 7.46 7.16 0.22
C ARG A 59 8.83 7.55 0.76
N PHE A 60 9.89 7.56 -0.06
CA PHE A 60 11.23 7.97 0.37
C PHE A 60 11.28 9.40 0.97
N PRO A 61 10.57 10.41 0.42
CA PRO A 61 10.52 11.75 1.01
C PRO A 61 9.97 11.77 2.44
N GLU A 62 9.12 10.81 2.83
CA GLU A 62 8.54 10.71 4.19
C GLU A 62 9.62 10.58 5.28
N ARG A 63 10.81 10.09 4.91
CA ARG A 63 11.99 10.04 5.78
C ARG A 63 12.48 11.43 6.20
N PHE A 64 12.34 12.42 5.33
CA PHE A 64 12.89 13.77 5.53
C PHE A 64 11.80 14.78 5.88
N MET A 65 10.59 14.58 5.38
CA MET A 65 9.44 15.45 5.61
C MET A 65 8.18 14.58 5.74
N PRO A 66 7.33 14.74 6.76
CA PRO A 66 6.13 13.93 6.95
C PRO A 66 5.02 14.34 5.96
N VAL A 67 5.26 14.17 4.66
CA VAL A 67 4.32 14.43 3.57
C VAL A 67 3.80 13.09 3.07
N ALA A 68 2.53 12.79 3.32
CA ALA A 68 1.96 11.45 3.13
C ALA A 68 1.79 10.98 1.67
N LEU A 69 2.18 11.79 0.67
CA LEU A 69 1.93 11.60 -0.78
C LEU A 69 2.28 10.22 -1.36
N GLY A 70 3.15 9.45 -0.70
CA GLY A 70 3.55 8.14 -1.20
C GLY A 70 2.56 7.02 -0.85
N ILE A 71 1.74 7.17 0.20
CA ILE A 71 0.73 6.17 0.58
C ILE A 71 -0.36 6.10 -0.49
N GLU A 72 -0.79 7.24 -1.00
CA GLU A 72 -1.87 7.31 -1.99
C GLU A 72 -1.46 6.70 -3.32
N LEU A 73 -0.18 6.80 -3.68
CA LEU A 73 0.33 6.18 -4.90
C LEU A 73 0.33 4.64 -4.79
N ILE A 74 0.66 4.11 -3.60
CA ILE A 74 0.55 2.66 -3.33
C ILE A 74 -0.91 2.22 -3.43
N SER A 75 -1.86 2.99 -2.89
CA SER A 75 -3.30 2.73 -3.01
C SER A 75 -3.76 2.65 -4.46
N VAL A 76 -3.35 3.62 -5.30
CA VAL A 76 -3.65 3.63 -6.74
C VAL A 76 -3.14 2.34 -7.40
N PHE A 77 -1.86 2.03 -7.23
CA PHE A 77 -1.27 0.87 -7.89
C PHE A 77 -1.87 -0.45 -7.42
N THR A 78 -2.19 -0.56 -6.12
CA THR A 78 -2.90 -1.71 -5.55
C THR A 78 -4.26 -1.89 -6.21
N ILE A 79 -5.08 -0.84 -6.27
CA ILE A 79 -6.43 -0.89 -6.84
C ILE A 79 -6.39 -1.20 -8.34
N VAL A 80 -5.54 -0.50 -9.09
CA VAL A 80 -5.40 -0.69 -10.54
C VAL A 80 -4.96 -2.12 -10.86
N SER A 81 -3.95 -2.63 -10.16
CA SER A 81 -3.46 -3.99 -10.40
C SER A 81 -4.46 -5.05 -9.96
N SER A 82 -5.21 -4.81 -8.88
CA SER A 82 -6.32 -5.68 -8.48
C SER A 82 -7.44 -5.76 -9.50
N ILE A 83 -7.86 -4.62 -10.06
CA ILE A 83 -8.93 -4.59 -11.07
C ILE A 83 -8.46 -5.21 -12.38
N ARG A 84 -7.24 -4.86 -12.82
CA ARG A 84 -6.72 -5.27 -14.13
C ARG A 84 -6.22 -6.70 -14.18
N TYR A 85 -5.58 -7.15 -13.11
CA TYR A 85 -4.84 -8.40 -13.08
C TYR A 85 -5.34 -9.38 -12.00
N GLY A 86 -6.28 -8.96 -11.17
CA GLY A 86 -6.88 -9.77 -10.11
C GLY A 86 -6.32 -9.46 -8.73
N SER A 87 -7.14 -9.74 -7.71
CA SER A 87 -6.89 -9.38 -6.31
C SER A 87 -5.54 -9.81 -5.75
N LEU A 88 -5.05 -10.99 -6.16
CA LEU A 88 -3.77 -11.51 -5.68
C LEU A 88 -2.60 -10.63 -6.11
N VAL A 89 -2.64 -10.11 -7.34
CA VAL A 89 -1.59 -9.26 -7.90
C VAL A 89 -1.60 -7.90 -7.20
N GLY A 90 -2.79 -7.33 -6.95
CA GLY A 90 -2.87 -6.11 -6.17
C GLY A 90 -2.42 -6.28 -4.72
N ALA A 91 -2.72 -7.41 -4.09
CA ALA A 91 -2.30 -7.68 -2.71
C ALA A 91 -0.78 -7.69 -2.61
N ILE A 92 -0.12 -8.29 -3.59
CA ILE A 92 1.32 -8.26 -3.76
C ILE A 92 1.82 -6.83 -3.96
N VAL A 93 1.26 -6.08 -4.92
CA VAL A 93 1.72 -4.72 -5.22
C VAL A 93 1.66 -3.85 -3.97
N GLY A 94 0.52 -3.83 -3.28
CA GLY A 94 0.32 -3.02 -2.09
C GLY A 94 1.19 -3.45 -0.92
N ALA A 95 1.17 -4.74 -0.56
CA ALA A 95 1.94 -5.25 0.57
C ALA A 95 3.45 -5.13 0.35
N ALA A 96 3.93 -5.44 -0.86
CA ALA A 96 5.36 -5.35 -1.18
C ALA A 96 5.83 -3.90 -1.28
N ALA A 97 5.09 -3.00 -1.94
CA ALA A 97 5.47 -1.59 -2.04
C ALA A 97 5.54 -0.96 -0.65
N PHE A 98 4.53 -1.21 0.20
CA PHE A 98 4.50 -0.65 1.55
C PHE A 98 5.60 -1.24 2.43
N THR A 99 5.78 -2.56 2.42
CA THR A 99 6.85 -3.22 3.20
C THR A 99 8.23 -2.76 2.75
N LEU A 100 8.46 -2.62 1.45
CA LEU A 100 9.72 -2.16 0.90
C LEU A 100 10.00 -0.70 1.28
N SER A 101 8.98 0.17 1.25
CA SER A 101 9.14 1.54 1.74
C SER A 101 9.47 1.61 3.23
N GLY A 102 8.97 0.66 4.03
CA GLY A 102 9.22 0.56 5.46
C GLY A 102 10.70 0.46 5.85
N TYR A 103 11.57 -0.04 4.95
CA TYR A 103 13.02 -0.03 5.18
C TYR A 103 13.65 1.36 5.09
N PHE A 104 12.99 2.29 4.40
CA PHE A 104 13.48 3.63 4.13
C PHE A 104 12.76 4.70 4.96
N THR A 105 11.61 4.39 5.56
CA THR A 105 10.86 5.26 6.47
C THR A 105 11.24 5.02 7.94
N ILE A 106 10.62 5.75 8.88
CA ILE A 106 10.89 5.67 10.33
C ILE A 106 9.74 4.94 11.07
N GLU A 107 8.98 4.13 10.33
CA GLU A 107 7.81 3.42 10.86
C GLU A 107 8.21 2.23 11.73
N ARG A 108 7.36 1.86 12.70
CA ARG A 108 7.61 0.65 13.49
C ARG A 108 7.20 -0.59 12.69
N PRO A 109 7.85 -1.75 12.89
CA PRO A 109 7.49 -2.98 12.17
C PRO A 109 6.02 -3.36 12.26
N GLN A 110 5.39 -3.13 13.41
CA GLN A 110 3.96 -3.36 13.64
C GLN A 110 3.05 -2.45 12.80
N ASP A 111 3.44 -1.19 12.57
CA ASP A 111 2.68 -0.25 11.74
C ASP A 111 2.74 -0.69 10.27
N VAL A 112 3.93 -1.11 9.82
CA VAL A 112 4.15 -1.66 8.48
C VAL A 112 3.31 -2.91 8.25
N LEU A 113 3.25 -3.82 9.23
CA LEU A 113 2.44 -5.03 9.15
C LEU A 113 0.93 -4.71 9.03
N VAL A 114 0.42 -3.82 9.89
CA VAL A 114 -1.01 -3.44 9.87
C VAL A 114 -1.39 -2.78 8.55
N ALA A 115 -0.56 -1.87 8.05
CA ALA A 115 -0.78 -1.24 6.76
C ALA A 115 -0.72 -2.25 5.60
N ALA A 116 0.24 -3.18 5.60
CA ALA A 116 0.34 -4.24 4.61
C ALA A 116 -0.92 -5.14 4.59
N LEU A 117 -1.43 -5.52 5.76
CA LEU A 117 -2.70 -6.25 5.88
C LEU A 117 -3.88 -5.43 5.34
N GLY A 118 -3.89 -4.12 5.61
CA GLY A 118 -4.87 -3.20 5.04
C GLY A 118 -4.84 -3.19 3.51
N PHE A 119 -3.66 -3.17 2.90
CA PHE A 119 -3.52 -3.23 1.44
C PHE A 119 -3.94 -4.58 0.84
N ILE A 120 -3.70 -5.69 1.54
CA ILE A 120 -4.24 -6.99 1.14
C ILE A 120 -5.78 -6.94 1.13
N GLY A 121 -6.38 -6.32 2.16
CA GLY A 121 -7.82 -6.06 2.23
C GLY A 121 -8.33 -5.23 1.06
N ILE A 122 -7.71 -4.06 0.80
CA ILE A 122 -8.04 -3.21 -0.37
C ILE A 122 -7.99 -4.06 -1.65
N ALA A 123 -6.91 -4.81 -1.84
CA ALA A 123 -6.69 -5.55 -3.06
C ALA A 123 -7.74 -6.65 -3.30
N TYR A 124 -8.16 -7.32 -2.23
CA TYR A 124 -9.23 -8.32 -2.28
C TYR A 124 -10.56 -7.69 -2.70
N PHE A 125 -10.94 -6.58 -2.07
CA PHE A 125 -12.24 -5.95 -2.31
C PHE A 125 -12.28 -5.05 -3.55
N ALA A 126 -11.15 -4.58 -4.08
CA ALA A 126 -11.12 -3.64 -5.20
C ALA A 126 -11.93 -4.06 -6.44
N PRO A 127 -11.76 -5.27 -7.02
CA PRO A 127 -12.56 -5.67 -8.19
C PRO A 127 -14.04 -5.85 -7.84
N LEU A 128 -14.35 -6.31 -6.61
CA LEU A 128 -15.73 -6.50 -6.14
C LEU A 128 -16.44 -5.15 -5.98
N SER A 129 -15.79 -4.19 -5.32
CA SER A 129 -16.30 -2.83 -5.15
C SER A 129 -16.45 -2.13 -6.49
N TYR A 130 -15.47 -2.26 -7.38
CA TYR A 130 -15.55 -1.65 -8.71
C TYR A 130 -16.72 -2.19 -9.53
N ALA A 131 -16.95 -3.50 -9.50
CA ALA A 131 -18.12 -4.11 -10.13
C ALA A 131 -19.44 -3.67 -9.46
N PHE A 132 -19.49 -3.66 -8.13
CA PHE A 132 -20.67 -3.28 -7.35
C PHE A 132 -21.11 -1.83 -7.61
N PHE A 133 -20.16 -0.91 -7.74
CA PHE A 133 -20.43 0.50 -8.06
C PHE A 133 -20.54 0.76 -9.57
N ALA A 134 -20.85 -0.25 -10.38
CA ALA A 134 -21.04 -0.13 -11.82
C ALA A 134 -19.85 0.57 -12.52
N GLN A 135 -18.63 0.18 -12.16
CA GLN A 135 -17.37 0.73 -12.68
C GLN A 135 -17.14 2.21 -12.31
N ASN A 136 -17.81 2.73 -11.27
CA ASN A 136 -17.53 4.06 -10.75
C ASN A 136 -16.26 4.04 -9.89
N LEU A 137 -15.15 4.49 -10.47
CA LEU A 137 -13.85 4.50 -9.82
C LEU A 137 -13.79 5.43 -8.60
N GLY A 138 -14.53 6.54 -8.60
CA GLY A 138 -14.56 7.49 -7.48
C GLY A 138 -15.25 6.91 -6.25
N LEU A 139 -16.42 6.28 -6.42
CA LEU A 139 -17.10 5.57 -5.32
C LEU A 139 -16.27 4.40 -4.79
N THR A 140 -15.62 3.67 -5.71
CA THR A 140 -14.69 2.59 -5.36
C THR A 140 -13.53 3.10 -4.50
N ALA A 141 -12.91 4.21 -4.90
CA ALA A 141 -11.80 4.83 -4.17
C ALA A 141 -12.21 5.23 -2.74
N ILE A 142 -13.38 5.87 -2.59
CA ILE A 142 -13.89 6.28 -1.27
C ILE A 142 -14.16 5.05 -0.41
N ALA A 143 -14.91 4.07 -0.92
CA ALA A 143 -15.30 2.89 -0.15
C ALA A 143 -14.07 2.10 0.34
N LEU A 144 -13.08 1.88 -0.54
CA LEU A 144 -11.86 1.16 -0.17
C LEU A 144 -10.98 1.95 0.79
N THR A 145 -10.86 3.27 0.60
CA THR A 145 -10.05 4.10 1.52
C THR A 145 -10.69 4.18 2.90
N VAL A 146 -12.01 4.36 2.98
CA VAL A 146 -12.74 4.32 4.25
C VAL A 146 -12.58 2.96 4.93
N GLY A 147 -12.74 1.88 4.18
CA GLY A 147 -12.55 0.52 4.72
C GLY A 147 -11.14 0.30 5.27
N TYR A 148 -10.12 0.75 4.54
CA TYR A 148 -8.72 0.71 4.96
C TYR A 148 -8.48 1.54 6.23
N ASP A 149 -9.00 2.76 6.28
CA ASP A 149 -8.80 3.68 7.40
C ASP A 149 -9.51 3.20 8.67
N VAL A 150 -10.71 2.64 8.54
CA VAL A 150 -11.42 2.02 9.67
C VAL A 150 -10.65 0.81 10.18
N PHE A 151 -10.19 -0.06 9.27
CA PHE A 151 -9.41 -1.25 9.64
C PHE A 151 -8.10 -0.87 10.32
N THR A 152 -7.25 -0.08 9.66
CA THR A 152 -5.94 0.31 10.20
C THR A 152 -6.08 1.19 11.44
N GLY A 153 -7.03 2.13 11.45
CA GLY A 153 -7.36 2.99 12.57
C GLY A 153 -7.79 2.22 13.81
N PHE A 154 -8.57 1.15 13.66
CA PHE A 154 -8.91 0.24 14.76
C PHE A 154 -7.65 -0.36 15.40
N PHE A 155 -6.73 -0.91 14.60
CA PHE A 155 -5.47 -1.46 15.12
C PHE A 155 -4.55 -0.38 15.71
N TYR A 156 -4.44 0.79 15.08
CA TYR A 156 -3.67 1.91 15.60
C TYR A 156 -4.20 2.41 16.94
N PHE A 157 -5.52 2.42 17.14
CA PHE A 157 -6.11 2.76 18.43
C PHE A 157 -5.62 1.81 19.55
N PHE A 158 -5.63 0.49 19.32
CA PHE A 158 -5.12 -0.48 20.30
C PHE A 158 -3.60 -0.44 20.48
N MET A 159 -2.86 0.09 19.50
CA MET A 159 -1.41 0.34 19.62
C MET A 159 -1.06 1.66 20.32
N GLY A 160 -2.07 2.42 20.78
CA GLY A 160 -1.90 3.64 21.58
C GLY A 160 -1.83 4.93 20.77
N TYR A 161 -2.22 4.92 19.49
CA TYR A 161 -2.35 6.13 18.70
C TYR A 161 -3.61 6.92 19.11
N GLY A 162 -3.53 8.25 19.12
CA GLY A 162 -4.65 9.11 19.51
C GLY A 162 -5.75 9.17 18.46
N ILE A 163 -7.01 9.00 18.88
CA ILE A 163 -8.19 8.95 17.98
C ILE A 163 -8.32 10.19 17.07
N VAL A 164 -8.01 11.38 17.60
CA VAL A 164 -8.05 12.64 16.81
C VAL A 164 -7.03 12.62 15.68
N SER A 165 -5.85 12.03 15.92
CA SER A 165 -4.81 11.90 14.90
C SER A 165 -5.23 10.93 13.80
N VAL A 166 -5.85 9.81 14.18
CA VAL A 166 -6.37 8.81 13.23
C VAL A 166 -7.45 9.42 12.34
N VAL A 167 -8.45 10.08 12.93
CA VAL A 167 -9.54 10.73 12.18
C VAL A 167 -9.02 11.81 11.24
N ARG A 168 -8.09 12.66 11.71
CA ARG A 168 -7.49 13.70 10.86
C ARG A 168 -6.75 13.10 9.67
N PHE A 169 -5.99 12.03 9.89
CA PHE A 169 -5.31 11.30 8.81
C PHE A 169 -6.33 10.77 7.81
N SER A 170 -7.40 10.10 8.26
CA SER A 170 -8.41 9.52 7.38
C SER A 170 -9.08 10.55 6.48
N VAL A 171 -9.43 11.73 6.99
CA VAL A 171 -10.05 12.78 6.17
C VAL A 171 -9.13 13.21 5.02
N VAL A 172 -7.86 13.45 5.31
CA VAL A 172 -6.88 13.83 4.27
C VAL A 172 -6.66 12.67 3.30
N HIS A 173 -6.52 11.45 3.83
CA HIS A 173 -6.27 10.25 3.06
C HIS A 173 -7.41 9.93 2.08
N ILE A 174 -8.67 10.01 2.52
CA ILE A 174 -9.86 9.82 1.68
C ILE A 174 -9.88 10.83 0.52
N ILE A 175 -9.66 12.12 0.81
CA ILE A 175 -9.68 13.17 -0.22
C ILE A 175 -8.53 12.97 -1.21
N ALA A 176 -7.32 12.72 -0.72
CA ALA A 176 -6.14 12.54 -1.56
C ALA A 176 -6.26 11.28 -2.44
N ASN A 177 -6.67 10.15 -1.86
CA ASN A 177 -6.93 8.92 -2.62
C ASN A 177 -8.04 9.11 -3.65
N TYR A 178 -9.14 9.75 -3.30
CA TYR A 178 -10.20 10.04 -4.26
C TYR A 178 -9.64 10.78 -5.47
N LEU A 179 -8.92 11.88 -5.26
CA LEU A 179 -8.39 12.71 -6.34
C LEU A 179 -7.35 11.98 -7.21
N ILE A 180 -6.41 11.25 -6.60
CA ILE A 180 -5.36 10.57 -7.36
C ILE A 180 -5.87 9.31 -8.05
N ILE A 181 -6.81 8.57 -7.46
CA ILE A 181 -7.39 7.37 -8.08
C ILE A 181 -8.29 7.75 -9.25
N ILE A 182 -9.15 8.77 -9.14
CA ILE A 182 -9.98 9.18 -10.29
C ILE A 182 -9.15 9.69 -11.46
N TYR A 183 -7.96 10.25 -11.21
CA TYR A 183 -7.12 10.79 -12.27
C TYR A 183 -6.09 9.79 -12.79
N LEU A 184 -5.15 9.37 -11.92
CA LEU A 184 -4.08 8.45 -12.30
C LEU A 184 -4.60 7.03 -12.44
N GLY A 185 -5.49 6.58 -11.56
CA GLY A 185 -6.10 5.25 -11.64
C GLY A 185 -6.89 5.06 -12.93
N ALA A 186 -7.72 6.03 -13.31
CA ALA A 186 -8.45 6.00 -14.58
C ALA A 186 -7.50 5.90 -15.79
N LYS A 187 -6.46 6.75 -15.82
CA LYS A 187 -5.45 6.73 -16.88
C LYS A 187 -4.71 5.38 -17.00
N LEU A 188 -4.40 4.73 -15.88
CA LEU A 188 -3.72 3.43 -15.86
C LEU A 188 -4.65 2.25 -16.22
N LEU A 189 -5.95 2.38 -15.97
CA LEU A 189 -6.98 1.43 -16.40
C LEU A 189 -7.41 1.65 -17.85
N GLY A 190 -7.16 2.82 -18.43
CA GLY A 190 -7.54 3.17 -19.80
C GLY A 190 -9.02 3.53 -19.94
N ILE A 191 -9.60 4.15 -18.92
CA ILE A 191 -10.99 4.61 -18.85
C ILE A 191 -11.07 6.13 -18.67
#